data_AF-A0A1R2B3G9-F1
#
_entry.id   AF-A0A1R2B3G9-F1
#
_cell.length_a   1.000
_cell.length_b   1.000
_cell.length_c   1.000
_cell.angle_alpha   90.00
_cell.angle_beta   90.00
_cell.angle_gamma   90.00
#
_symmetry.space_group_name_H-M   'P 1'
#
loop_
_entity.id
_entity.type
_entity.pdbx_description
1 polymer ?
#
loop_
_entity_poly.entity_id
_entity_poly.type
_entity_poly.pdbx_seq_one_letter_code
_entity_poly.pdbx_strand_id
1 'polypeptide(L)'
;MTESFKKKMREAENAQKLGYSKESGTWKSHPSVEGGTNTIAYGHKLQMGERLENITESQAIELFNKDFAKAQSIARQKYDSVYGKGSFNSLEQYKQNIATDIAFNLGSFNYKNLMKAMHDNNKENMIKESKSFYKKDGEMLLLKGRHEMRTQEINSNWNSGQPVNGVDLTYEIYKDQIIGFDCSNETLNLIYNNDHNQLFNIKTSFLAAALWVEYREEHSNTNIMFSLDPLGSVHKKSFYPECIKDTDLGKVLFKCDYIMKMFALNTKSNLSKSPIISPRLKSLGLKPAHEYDSNKNEHQSHSRFWLTHKNAKIIKKNGYFVVESIDIEVKAREQKMDINGKLTDKEIQDTNNYAYKFARQFTRLYDEISKEYPVFNELKQVCKAIILAKYIKINKIPVDLEKIVDKINWKICKSDTVDIIKNQLTEQDSYKTIQICISGGVDLSIIDYFSLLELDGQCLPEEIKKTI
;
A
#
# COMPACT_ATOMS: atom_id res chain seq x y z
N MET A 1 2.08 -1.87 -17.24
CA MET A 1 2.25 -3.26 -16.77
C MET A 1 3.54 -3.36 -15.97
N THR A 2 3.60 -4.21 -14.95
CA THR A 2 4.72 -4.27 -14.00
C THR A 2 5.75 -5.34 -14.39
N GLU A 3 7.04 -5.06 -14.20
CA GLU A 3 8.12 -6.02 -14.42
C GLU A 3 8.04 -7.23 -13.46
N SER A 4 7.48 -7.02 -12.26
CA SER A 4 7.21 -8.10 -11.31
C SER A 4 6.23 -9.14 -11.86
N PHE A 5 5.21 -8.73 -12.61
CA PHE A 5 4.26 -9.65 -13.23
C PHE A 5 4.91 -10.43 -14.39
N LYS A 6 5.67 -9.74 -15.25
CA LYS A 6 6.44 -10.39 -16.32
C LYS A 6 7.41 -11.44 -15.78
N LYS A 7 8.07 -11.17 -14.65
CA LYS A 7 8.94 -12.14 -13.98
C LYS A 7 8.17 -13.39 -13.55
N LYS A 8 7.02 -13.24 -12.89
CA LYS A 8 6.15 -14.36 -12.49
C LYS A 8 5.68 -15.18 -13.70
N MET A 9 5.34 -14.51 -14.82
CA MET A 9 4.98 -15.21 -16.05
C MET A 9 6.14 -16.04 -16.61
N ARG A 10 7.36 -15.49 -16.63
CA ARG A 10 8.55 -16.25 -17.06
C ARG A 10 8.80 -17.49 -16.20
N GLU A 11 8.63 -17.35 -14.88
CA GLU A 11 8.71 -18.47 -13.94
C GLU A 11 7.59 -19.50 -14.19
N ALA A 12 6.36 -19.04 -14.47
CA ALA A 12 5.24 -19.91 -14.79
C ALA A 12 5.35 -20.60 -16.18
N GLU A 13 6.13 -20.05 -17.11
CA GLU A 13 6.46 -20.67 -18.40
C GLU A 13 7.57 -21.72 -18.26
N ASN A 14 8.69 -21.35 -17.64
CA ASN A 14 9.88 -22.20 -17.60
C ASN A 14 10.73 -21.96 -16.35
N ALA A 15 10.15 -22.20 -15.15
CA ALA A 15 10.86 -22.09 -13.88
C ALA A 15 12.16 -22.91 -13.83
N GLN A 16 12.16 -24.08 -14.46
CA GLN A 16 13.32 -24.99 -14.48
C GLN A 16 14.42 -24.51 -15.44
N LYS A 17 14.17 -23.45 -16.22
CA LYS A 17 15.04 -22.97 -17.29
C LYS A 17 15.49 -24.09 -18.23
N LEU A 18 14.54 -24.95 -18.64
CA LEU A 18 14.78 -26.00 -19.61
C LEU A 18 15.37 -25.38 -20.89
N GLY A 19 16.46 -25.95 -21.39
CA GLY A 19 17.21 -25.43 -22.54
C GLY A 19 18.27 -24.37 -22.20
N TYR A 20 18.38 -23.89 -20.95
CA TYR A 20 19.46 -22.97 -20.56
C TYR A 20 20.74 -23.72 -20.18
N SER A 21 21.86 -23.34 -20.79
CA SER A 21 23.21 -23.81 -20.44
C SER A 21 23.89 -22.80 -19.53
N LYS A 22 24.25 -23.21 -18.31
CA LYS A 22 25.04 -22.37 -17.38
C LYS A 22 26.46 -22.15 -17.87
N GLU A 23 27.03 -23.11 -18.60
CA GLU A 23 28.41 -23.05 -19.08
C GLU A 23 28.58 -22.02 -20.19
N SER A 24 27.63 -21.98 -21.14
CA SER A 24 27.68 -21.04 -22.27
C SER A 24 26.86 -19.77 -22.04
N GLY A 25 25.98 -19.73 -21.02
CA GLY A 25 25.08 -18.59 -20.77
C GLY A 25 23.98 -18.43 -21.81
N THR A 26 23.61 -19.51 -22.52
CA THR A 26 22.72 -19.46 -23.68
C THR A 26 21.56 -20.46 -23.60
N TRP A 27 20.49 -20.17 -24.32
CA TRP A 27 19.30 -21.01 -24.45
C TRP A 27 19.30 -21.80 -25.76
N LYS A 28 18.83 -23.05 -25.68
CA LYS A 28 18.53 -23.92 -26.82
C LYS A 28 17.05 -24.30 -26.80
N SER A 29 16.54 -24.65 -27.98
CA SER A 29 15.18 -25.15 -28.10
C SER A 29 15.03 -26.49 -27.38
N HIS A 30 13.84 -26.74 -26.85
CA HIS A 30 13.47 -27.98 -26.16
C HIS A 30 12.04 -28.38 -26.55
N PRO A 31 11.67 -29.66 -26.38
CA PRO A 31 10.29 -30.09 -26.59
C PRO A 31 9.32 -29.29 -25.70
N SER A 32 8.16 -28.94 -26.26
CA SER A 32 7.10 -28.26 -25.49
C SER A 32 6.41 -29.25 -24.56
N VAL A 33 6.19 -28.87 -23.30
CA VAL A 33 5.46 -29.69 -22.31
C VAL A 33 4.01 -29.93 -22.74
N GLU A 34 3.43 -28.97 -23.48
CA GLU A 34 2.05 -29.02 -24.00
C GLU A 34 1.94 -29.76 -25.35
N GLY A 35 3.06 -30.27 -25.88
CA GLY A 35 3.14 -30.81 -27.24
C GLY A 35 3.16 -29.72 -28.33
N GLY A 36 3.45 -30.12 -29.57
CA GLY A 36 3.56 -29.22 -30.72
C GLY A 36 5.00 -28.87 -31.11
N THR A 37 5.23 -27.66 -31.63
CA THR A 37 6.57 -27.21 -32.04
C THR A 37 7.48 -26.96 -30.85
N ASN A 38 8.79 -27.12 -31.06
CA ASN A 38 9.79 -26.87 -30.03
C ASN A 38 9.65 -25.45 -29.47
N THR A 39 9.90 -25.33 -28.18
CA THR A 39 9.87 -24.06 -27.44
C THR A 39 11.29 -23.64 -27.11
N ILE A 40 11.56 -22.34 -27.02
CA ILE A 40 12.83 -21.81 -26.51
C ILE A 40 12.58 -20.78 -25.42
N ALA A 41 13.50 -20.72 -24.46
CA ALA A 41 13.49 -19.77 -23.35
C ALA A 41 12.17 -19.77 -22.55
N TYR A 42 11.49 -18.63 -22.50
CA TYR A 42 10.30 -18.40 -21.68
C TYR A 42 9.00 -18.61 -22.45
N GLY A 43 8.87 -19.76 -23.12
CA GLY A 43 7.60 -20.16 -23.75
C GLY A 43 7.45 -19.81 -25.23
N HIS A 44 8.50 -19.33 -25.92
CA HIS A 44 8.41 -18.99 -27.35
C HIS A 44 8.31 -20.25 -28.21
N LYS A 45 7.14 -20.52 -28.80
CA LYS A 45 6.93 -21.64 -29.73
C LYS A 45 7.49 -21.30 -31.11
N LEU A 46 8.51 -22.04 -31.53
CA LEU A 46 9.19 -21.84 -32.81
C LEU A 46 8.21 -22.04 -33.98
N GLN A 47 8.25 -21.10 -34.92
CA GLN A 47 7.48 -21.17 -36.16
C GLN A 47 8.18 -22.04 -37.21
N MET A 48 7.43 -22.44 -38.25
CA MET A 48 8.00 -23.22 -39.36
C MET A 48 9.10 -22.42 -40.07
N GLY A 49 10.32 -22.95 -40.08
CA GLY A 49 11.49 -22.30 -40.67
C GLY A 49 12.27 -21.38 -39.71
N GLU A 50 11.75 -21.12 -38.50
CA GLU A 50 12.45 -20.36 -37.48
C GLU A 50 13.53 -21.23 -36.80
N ARG A 51 14.77 -20.72 -36.77
CA ARG A 51 15.90 -21.38 -36.13
C ARG A 51 16.52 -20.43 -35.12
N LEU A 52 16.10 -20.57 -33.86
CA LEU A 52 16.70 -19.87 -32.72
C LEU A 52 17.46 -20.88 -31.89
N GLU A 53 18.79 -20.73 -31.85
CA GLU A 53 19.68 -21.55 -31.03
C GLU A 53 20.75 -20.66 -30.40
N ASN A 54 21.22 -21.05 -29.21
CA ASN A 54 22.26 -20.37 -28.45
C ASN A 54 21.98 -18.88 -28.18
N ILE A 55 20.71 -18.50 -27.97
CA ILE A 55 20.36 -17.11 -27.66
C ILE A 55 20.76 -16.77 -26.22
N THR A 56 21.21 -15.54 -25.98
CA THR A 56 21.56 -15.08 -24.62
C THR A 56 20.31 -14.87 -23.76
N GLU A 57 20.49 -14.73 -22.45
CA GLU A 57 19.40 -14.35 -21.54
C GLU A 57 18.73 -13.02 -21.94
N SER A 58 19.51 -12.03 -22.39
CA SER A 58 18.96 -10.74 -22.85
C SER A 58 18.09 -10.92 -24.10
N GLN A 59 18.54 -11.71 -25.06
CA GLN A 59 17.75 -12.03 -26.27
C GLN A 59 16.48 -12.82 -25.91
N ALA A 60 16.56 -13.73 -24.94
CA ALA A 60 15.40 -14.44 -24.41
C ALA A 60 14.37 -13.49 -23.77
N ILE A 61 14.83 -12.46 -23.04
CA ILE A 61 13.96 -11.44 -22.44
C ILE A 61 13.32 -10.56 -23.52
N GLU A 62 14.07 -10.18 -24.55
CA GLU A 62 13.54 -9.43 -25.70
C GLU A 62 12.46 -10.22 -26.45
N LEU A 63 12.71 -11.52 -26.70
CA LEU A 63 11.75 -12.42 -27.33
C LEU A 63 10.47 -12.53 -26.51
N PHE A 64 10.61 -12.75 -25.20
CA PHE A 64 9.48 -12.76 -24.27
C PHE A 64 8.69 -11.44 -24.32
N ASN A 65 9.37 -10.30 -24.29
CA ASN A 65 8.70 -8.99 -24.33
C ASN A 65 7.93 -8.78 -25.64
N LYS A 66 8.44 -9.27 -26.77
CA LYS A 66 7.76 -9.23 -28.07
C LYS A 66 6.48 -10.06 -28.07
N ASP A 67 6.56 -11.31 -27.59
CA ASP A 67 5.40 -12.19 -27.50
C ASP A 67 4.35 -11.65 -26.52
N PHE A 68 4.83 -11.08 -25.41
CA PHE A 68 3.97 -10.45 -24.41
C PHE A 68 3.23 -9.23 -24.96
N ALA A 69 3.90 -8.37 -25.74
CA ALA A 69 3.27 -7.24 -26.41
C ALA A 69 2.20 -7.70 -27.41
N LYS A 70 2.46 -8.79 -28.16
CA LYS A 70 1.47 -9.41 -29.05
C LYS A 70 0.25 -9.92 -28.27
N ALA A 71 0.47 -10.64 -27.18
CA ALA A 71 -0.59 -11.13 -26.31
C ALA A 71 -1.44 -10.00 -25.72
N GLN A 72 -0.82 -8.91 -25.28
CA GLN A 72 -1.53 -7.74 -24.77
C GLN A 72 -2.41 -7.10 -25.86
N SER A 73 -1.90 -7.02 -27.09
CA SER A 73 -2.66 -6.52 -28.24
C SER A 73 -3.89 -7.38 -28.52
N ILE A 74 -3.75 -8.72 -28.47
CA ILE A 74 -4.85 -9.67 -28.62
C ILE A 74 -5.90 -9.47 -27.51
N ALA A 75 -5.48 -9.41 -26.25
CA ALA A 75 -6.37 -9.20 -25.11
C ALA A 75 -7.12 -7.86 -25.23
N ARG A 76 -6.41 -6.79 -25.60
CA ARG A 76 -6.97 -5.46 -25.83
C ARG A 76 -8.02 -5.45 -26.92
N GLN A 77 -7.67 -5.92 -28.12
CA GLN A 77 -8.60 -5.95 -29.25
C GLN A 77 -9.87 -6.71 -28.89
N LYS A 78 -9.71 -7.85 -28.20
CA LYS A 78 -10.85 -8.67 -27.84
C LYS A 78 -11.73 -8.02 -26.78
N TYR A 79 -11.15 -7.42 -25.75
CA TYR A 79 -11.91 -6.71 -24.72
C TYR A 79 -12.61 -5.45 -25.28
N ASP A 80 -11.89 -4.65 -26.07
CA ASP A 80 -12.42 -3.45 -26.72
C ASP A 80 -13.55 -3.79 -27.70
N SER A 81 -13.52 -4.95 -28.35
CA SER A 81 -14.62 -5.39 -29.24
C SER A 81 -15.94 -5.65 -28.49
N VAL A 82 -15.89 -5.87 -27.17
CA VAL A 82 -17.06 -6.14 -26.33
C VAL A 82 -17.53 -4.88 -25.60
N TYR A 83 -16.61 -4.05 -25.10
CA TYR A 83 -16.92 -2.90 -24.23
C TYR A 83 -16.60 -1.53 -24.84
N GLY A 84 -16.19 -1.50 -26.10
CA GLY A 84 -15.84 -0.27 -26.81
C GLY A 84 -14.35 0.03 -26.81
N LYS A 85 -13.90 0.80 -27.81
CA LYS A 85 -12.50 1.17 -28.02
C LYS A 85 -11.92 1.89 -26.81
N GLY A 86 -10.77 1.45 -26.33
CA GLY A 86 -10.07 2.05 -25.19
C GLY A 86 -10.50 1.51 -23.82
N SER A 87 -11.55 0.70 -23.75
CA SER A 87 -12.05 0.13 -22.49
C SER A 87 -11.06 -0.81 -21.81
N PHE A 88 -10.18 -1.47 -22.57
CA PHE A 88 -9.10 -2.26 -22.00
C PHE A 88 -8.07 -1.41 -21.25
N ASN A 89 -7.77 -0.20 -21.73
CA ASN A 89 -6.80 0.68 -21.08
C ASN A 89 -7.34 1.29 -19.79
N SER A 90 -8.67 1.44 -19.68
CA SER A 90 -9.32 1.90 -18.46
C SER A 90 -9.42 0.82 -17.37
N LEU A 91 -9.13 -0.44 -17.70
CA LEU A 91 -9.06 -1.49 -16.68
C LEU A 91 -7.90 -1.23 -15.72
N GLU A 92 -8.10 -1.59 -14.45
CA GLU A 92 -7.02 -1.67 -13.48
C GLU A 92 -5.89 -2.57 -13.99
N GLN A 93 -4.65 -2.20 -13.68
CA GLN A 93 -3.47 -2.81 -14.30
C GLN A 93 -3.42 -4.34 -14.11
N TYR A 94 -3.84 -4.86 -12.96
CA TYR A 94 -3.84 -6.29 -12.68
C TYR A 94 -4.88 -7.06 -13.54
N LYS A 95 -5.98 -6.44 -13.93
CA LYS A 95 -6.96 -7.04 -14.86
C LYS A 95 -6.38 -7.15 -16.26
N GLN A 96 -5.68 -6.11 -16.71
CA GLN A 96 -4.94 -6.14 -17.96
C GLN A 96 -3.87 -7.24 -17.93
N ASN A 97 -3.15 -7.40 -16.81
CA ASN A 97 -2.17 -8.47 -16.61
C ASN A 97 -2.80 -9.86 -16.79
N ILE A 98 -3.93 -10.13 -16.12
CA ILE A 98 -4.64 -11.42 -16.20
C ILE A 98 -5.12 -11.72 -17.63
N ALA A 99 -5.73 -10.73 -18.29
CA ALA A 99 -6.20 -10.90 -19.67
C ALA A 99 -5.03 -11.16 -20.64
N THR A 100 -3.91 -10.46 -20.45
CA THR A 100 -2.69 -10.62 -21.24
C THR A 100 -2.07 -12.00 -21.03
N ASP A 101 -2.02 -12.49 -19.79
CA ASP A 101 -1.49 -13.82 -19.49
C ASP A 101 -2.33 -14.95 -20.10
N ILE A 102 -3.66 -14.80 -20.12
CA ILE A 102 -4.54 -15.75 -20.83
C ILE A 102 -4.27 -15.72 -22.34
N ALA A 103 -4.17 -14.53 -22.92
CA ALA A 103 -3.85 -14.38 -24.34
C ALA A 103 -2.46 -14.93 -24.69
N PHE A 104 -1.50 -14.80 -23.78
CA PHE A 104 -0.15 -15.33 -23.94
C PHE A 104 -0.16 -16.86 -23.94
N ASN A 105 -0.82 -17.46 -22.94
CA ASN A 105 -0.88 -18.90 -22.78
C ASN A 105 -1.68 -19.59 -23.90
N LEU A 106 -2.81 -19.02 -24.33
CA LEU A 106 -3.74 -19.69 -25.26
C LEU A 106 -3.68 -19.13 -26.70
N GLY A 107 -2.89 -18.09 -26.93
CA GLY A 107 -2.88 -17.34 -28.21
C GLY A 107 -4.18 -16.59 -28.50
N SER A 108 -5.15 -16.57 -27.58
CA SER A 108 -6.46 -15.92 -27.74
C SER A 108 -7.06 -15.53 -26.39
N PHE A 109 -8.04 -14.61 -26.40
CA PHE A 109 -8.72 -14.15 -25.19
C PHE A 109 -10.25 -14.25 -25.29
N ASN A 110 -10.78 -15.44 -25.59
CA ASN A 110 -12.22 -15.65 -25.78
C ASN A 110 -13.00 -15.97 -24.49
N TYR A 111 -12.71 -15.24 -23.40
CA TYR A 111 -13.27 -15.52 -22.08
C TYR A 111 -14.42 -14.55 -21.72
N LYS A 112 -15.61 -14.75 -22.31
CA LYS A 112 -16.75 -13.84 -22.14
C LYS A 112 -17.12 -13.56 -20.68
N ASN A 113 -17.23 -14.62 -19.86
CA ASN A 113 -17.60 -14.48 -18.45
C ASN A 113 -16.52 -13.77 -17.63
N LEU A 114 -15.25 -14.02 -17.93
CA LEU A 114 -14.15 -13.32 -17.26
C LEU A 114 -14.13 -11.84 -17.64
N MET A 115 -14.32 -11.51 -18.92
CA MET A 115 -14.40 -10.12 -19.37
C MET A 115 -15.56 -9.39 -18.68
N LYS A 116 -16.72 -10.05 -18.54
CA LYS A 116 -17.85 -9.55 -17.75
C LYS A 116 -17.48 -9.36 -16.28
N ALA A 117 -16.83 -10.33 -15.65
CA ALA A 117 -16.42 -10.22 -14.26
C ALA A 117 -15.38 -9.10 -14.03
N MET A 118 -14.47 -8.88 -14.99
CA MET A 118 -13.51 -7.77 -14.98
C MET A 118 -14.22 -6.41 -15.09
N HIS A 119 -15.21 -6.30 -15.98
CA HIS A 119 -16.01 -5.10 -16.18
C HIS A 119 -16.85 -4.77 -14.94
N ASP A 120 -17.56 -5.78 -14.42
CA ASP A 120 -18.50 -5.62 -13.29
C ASP A 120 -17.81 -5.55 -11.92
N ASN A 121 -16.47 -5.61 -11.86
CA ASN A 121 -15.74 -5.74 -10.60
C ASN A 121 -16.25 -6.90 -9.72
N ASN A 122 -16.37 -8.11 -10.28
CA ASN A 122 -16.78 -9.30 -9.53
C ASN A 122 -15.60 -10.25 -9.22
N LYS A 123 -15.10 -10.22 -7.98
CA LYS A 123 -13.92 -10.99 -7.54
C LYS A 123 -14.08 -12.49 -7.76
N GLU A 124 -15.19 -13.02 -7.26
CA GLU A 124 -15.42 -14.45 -7.17
C GLU A 124 -15.51 -15.03 -8.58
N ASN A 125 -16.22 -14.33 -9.47
CA ASN A 125 -16.30 -14.72 -10.87
C ASN A 125 -14.98 -14.49 -11.61
N MET A 126 -14.20 -13.44 -11.29
CA MET A 126 -12.87 -13.29 -11.88
C MET A 126 -11.95 -14.47 -11.52
N ILE A 127 -11.90 -14.86 -10.24
CA ILE A 127 -11.10 -16.02 -9.80
C ILE A 127 -11.62 -17.28 -10.50
N LYS A 128 -12.92 -17.54 -10.43
CA LYS A 128 -13.55 -18.73 -11.00
C LYS A 128 -13.30 -18.86 -12.51
N GLU A 129 -13.50 -17.80 -13.27
CA GLU A 129 -13.46 -17.80 -14.74
C GLU A 129 -12.03 -17.61 -15.29
N SER A 130 -11.04 -17.29 -14.45
CA SER A 130 -9.63 -17.15 -14.85
C SER A 130 -8.88 -18.48 -15.06
N LYS A 131 -9.57 -19.62 -15.01
CA LYS A 131 -8.97 -20.95 -15.15
C LYS A 131 -8.59 -21.23 -16.63
N SER A 132 -7.42 -21.82 -16.83
CA SER A 132 -6.98 -22.33 -18.14
C SER A 132 -6.65 -23.81 -18.03
N PHE A 133 -6.93 -24.56 -19.09
CA PHE A 133 -6.80 -26.01 -19.14
C PHE A 133 -5.96 -26.41 -20.36
N TYR A 134 -5.24 -27.51 -20.25
CA TYR A 134 -4.52 -28.15 -21.34
C TYR A 134 -4.94 -29.62 -21.45
N LYS A 135 -4.78 -30.20 -22.65
CA LYS A 135 -5.12 -31.60 -22.91
C LYS A 135 -3.87 -32.46 -22.77
N LYS A 136 -3.93 -33.49 -21.92
CA LYS A 136 -2.88 -34.51 -21.78
C LYS A 136 -3.53 -35.88 -21.77
N ASP A 137 -3.10 -36.77 -22.66
CA ASP A 137 -3.61 -38.15 -22.76
C ASP A 137 -5.14 -38.27 -22.88
N GLY A 138 -5.78 -37.28 -23.53
CA GLY A 138 -7.24 -37.23 -23.69
C GLY A 138 -7.97 -36.46 -22.60
N GLU A 139 -7.35 -36.23 -21.44
CA GLU A 139 -7.95 -35.56 -20.29
C GLU A 139 -7.64 -34.06 -20.27
N MET A 140 -8.60 -33.26 -19.78
CA MET A 140 -8.43 -31.83 -19.58
C MET A 140 -7.89 -31.55 -18.17
N LEU A 141 -6.64 -31.10 -18.09
CA LEU A 141 -5.97 -30.79 -16.84
C LEU A 141 -5.89 -29.28 -16.64
N LEU A 142 -6.09 -28.83 -15.39
CA LEU A 142 -5.97 -27.43 -15.01
C LEU A 142 -4.49 -27.01 -15.02
N LEU A 143 -4.19 -25.86 -15.62
CA LEU A 143 -2.91 -25.17 -15.45
C LEU A 143 -2.83 -24.54 -14.06
N LYS A 144 -2.62 -25.38 -13.04
CA LYS A 144 -2.71 -25.01 -11.62
C LYS A 144 -1.82 -23.80 -11.26
N GLY A 145 -0.56 -23.80 -11.69
CA GLY A 145 0.37 -22.70 -11.41
C GLY A 145 -0.09 -21.35 -11.97
N ARG A 146 -0.67 -21.33 -13.18
CA ARG A 146 -1.25 -20.11 -13.78
C ARG A 146 -2.47 -19.64 -13.01
N HIS A 147 -3.36 -20.56 -12.66
CA HIS A 147 -4.57 -20.23 -11.91
C HIS A 147 -4.24 -19.66 -10.52
N GLU A 148 -3.25 -20.24 -9.82
CA GLU A 148 -2.77 -19.74 -8.53
C GLU A 148 -2.14 -18.35 -8.68
N MET A 149 -1.27 -18.14 -9.68
CA MET A 149 -0.68 -16.83 -9.98
C MET A 149 -1.75 -15.76 -10.22
N ARG A 150 -2.75 -16.04 -11.06
CA ARG A 150 -3.88 -15.12 -11.34
C ARG A 150 -4.70 -14.86 -10.08
N THR A 151 -4.97 -15.90 -9.29
CA THR A 151 -5.74 -15.77 -8.04
C THR A 151 -4.99 -14.90 -7.03
N GLN A 152 -3.68 -15.07 -6.89
CA GLN A 152 -2.84 -14.20 -6.07
C GLN A 152 -2.87 -12.76 -6.58
N GLU A 153 -2.70 -12.56 -7.89
CA GLU A 153 -2.76 -11.24 -8.51
C GLU A 153 -4.11 -10.56 -8.26
N ILE A 154 -5.23 -11.28 -8.37
CA ILE A 154 -6.57 -10.77 -8.02
C ILE A 154 -6.63 -10.44 -6.53
N ASN A 155 -6.27 -11.37 -5.65
CA ASN A 155 -6.40 -11.18 -4.20
C ASN A 155 -5.57 -10.03 -3.66
N SER A 156 -4.33 -9.89 -4.11
CA SER A 156 -3.43 -8.82 -3.67
C SER A 156 -3.86 -7.43 -4.15
N ASN A 157 -4.59 -7.34 -5.27
CA ASN A 157 -5.06 -6.08 -5.83
C ASN A 157 -6.56 -5.81 -5.59
N TRP A 158 -7.31 -6.78 -5.04
CA TRP A 158 -8.76 -6.62 -4.82
C TRP A 158 -9.08 -5.60 -3.73
N ASN A 159 -8.22 -5.51 -2.71
CA ASN A 159 -8.43 -4.63 -1.57
C ASN A 159 -7.93 -3.19 -1.81
N SER A 160 -7.27 -2.93 -2.95
CA SER A 160 -6.71 -1.62 -3.29
C SER A 160 -7.64 -0.72 -4.14
N GLY A 161 -8.91 -1.11 -4.35
CA GLY A 161 -9.77 -0.43 -5.34
C GLY A 161 -11.27 -0.30 -5.03
N GLN A 162 -11.78 -0.83 -3.91
CA GLN A 162 -13.20 -0.70 -3.57
C GLN A 162 -13.39 0.15 -2.30
N PRO A 163 -14.35 1.10 -2.27
CA PRO A 163 -14.58 1.94 -1.11
C PRO A 163 -15.10 1.12 0.08
N VAL A 164 -14.27 0.88 1.11
CA VAL A 164 -14.75 0.18 2.30
C VAL A 164 -15.66 1.10 3.09
N ASN A 165 -16.95 0.75 3.21
CA ASN A 165 -17.97 1.54 3.91
C ASN A 165 -18.05 3.00 3.40
N GLY A 166 -17.98 3.19 2.07
CA GLY A 166 -18.03 4.53 1.46
C GLY A 166 -16.70 5.30 1.52
N VAL A 167 -15.65 4.74 2.12
CA VAL A 167 -14.29 5.29 2.12
C VAL A 167 -13.51 4.75 0.93
N ASP A 168 -13.35 5.57 -0.11
CA ASP A 168 -12.58 5.24 -1.31
C ASP A 168 -11.12 4.90 -0.99
N LEU A 169 -10.74 3.61 -1.06
CA LEU A 169 -9.38 3.12 -0.84
C LEU A 169 -8.55 3.02 -2.13
N THR A 170 -9.03 3.56 -3.25
CA THR A 170 -8.30 3.50 -4.52
C THR A 170 -6.89 4.07 -4.41
N TYR A 171 -5.94 3.33 -4.99
CA TYR A 171 -4.53 3.68 -5.05
C TYR A 171 -4.22 4.38 -6.38
N GLU A 172 -3.83 5.66 -6.33
CA GLU A 172 -3.31 6.38 -7.49
C GLU A 172 -1.78 6.24 -7.52
N ILE A 173 -1.24 5.63 -8.58
CA ILE A 173 0.21 5.59 -8.86
C ILE A 173 0.59 6.96 -9.44
N TYR A 174 1.27 7.79 -8.64
CA TYR A 174 1.70 9.12 -9.06
C TYR A 174 3.12 9.11 -9.64
N LYS A 175 3.33 9.97 -10.64
CA LYS A 175 4.56 10.06 -11.45
C LYS A 175 5.72 10.82 -10.79
N ASP A 176 5.48 11.59 -9.74
CA ASP A 176 6.50 12.47 -9.14
C ASP A 176 6.84 12.02 -7.71
N GLN A 177 7.93 11.27 -7.58
CA GLN A 177 8.41 10.75 -6.31
C GLN A 177 9.78 11.31 -5.97
N ILE A 178 9.86 12.01 -4.83
CA ILE A 178 11.08 12.61 -4.29
C ILE A 178 11.88 11.53 -3.55
N ILE A 179 13.14 11.33 -3.93
CA ILE A 179 14.08 10.39 -3.30
C ILE A 179 15.08 11.07 -2.37
N GLY A 180 15.23 12.39 -2.48
CA GLY A 180 16.13 13.16 -1.66
C GLY A 180 16.07 14.63 -1.98
N PHE A 181 16.94 15.39 -1.33
CA PHE A 181 17.07 16.83 -1.55
C PHE A 181 18.53 17.27 -1.41
N ASP A 182 18.88 18.32 -2.12
CA ASP A 182 20.16 19.02 -2.00
C ASP A 182 19.90 20.47 -1.57
N CYS A 183 20.76 20.97 -0.69
CA CYS A 183 20.75 22.33 -0.17
C CYS A 183 22.12 23.00 -0.22
N SER A 184 23.08 22.46 -1.00
CA SER A 184 24.46 22.98 -1.08
C SER A 184 24.57 24.44 -1.50
N ASN A 185 23.57 24.96 -2.23
CA ASN A 185 23.55 26.33 -2.79
C ASN A 185 22.50 27.22 -2.10
N GLU A 186 22.25 27.01 -0.80
CA GLU A 186 21.24 27.76 -0.02
C GLU A 186 19.82 27.73 -0.62
N THR A 187 19.55 26.76 -1.50
CA THR A 187 18.31 26.59 -2.24
C THR A 187 17.88 25.14 -2.19
N LEU A 188 16.59 24.89 -1.95
CA LEU A 188 16.05 23.52 -1.92
C LEU A 188 15.96 22.95 -3.34
N ASN A 189 16.78 21.95 -3.64
CA ASN A 189 16.72 21.19 -4.88
C ASN A 189 16.18 19.79 -4.58
N LEU A 190 14.99 19.46 -5.08
CA LEU A 190 14.38 18.15 -4.90
C LEU A 190 14.92 17.17 -5.96
N ILE A 191 15.28 15.97 -5.52
CA ILE A 191 15.78 14.90 -6.39
C ILE A 191 14.66 13.90 -6.59
N TYR A 192 14.33 13.65 -7.85
CA TYR A 192 13.22 12.79 -8.25
C TYR A 192 13.71 11.42 -8.73
N ASN A 193 12.90 10.40 -8.49
CA ASN A 193 13.13 9.06 -9.01
C ASN A 193 12.50 8.91 -10.39
N ASN A 194 13.30 8.51 -11.39
CA ASN A 194 12.78 8.08 -12.69
C ASN A 194 12.46 6.57 -12.72
N ASP A 195 12.89 5.81 -11.70
CA ASP A 195 12.69 4.36 -11.58
C ASP A 195 11.58 4.01 -10.58
N HIS A 196 10.48 3.45 -11.09
CA HIS A 196 9.28 3.08 -10.34
C HIS A 196 9.45 1.88 -9.36
N ASN A 197 10.67 1.36 -9.15
CA ASN A 197 10.92 0.11 -8.44
C ASN A 197 11.27 0.26 -6.95
N GLN A 198 11.34 1.48 -6.40
CA GLN A 198 11.55 1.70 -4.96
C GLN A 198 10.29 2.26 -4.28
N LEU A 199 9.64 1.44 -3.45
CA LEU A 199 8.37 1.72 -2.75
C LEU A 199 8.46 2.78 -1.61
N PHE A 200 9.58 3.49 -1.44
CA PHE A 200 9.89 4.28 -0.23
C PHE A 200 10.18 5.77 -0.47
N ASN A 201 9.57 6.38 -1.49
CA ASN A 201 9.78 7.79 -1.86
C ASN A 201 8.65 8.70 -1.37
N ILE A 202 8.88 10.02 -1.36
CA ILE A 202 7.89 11.01 -0.90
C ILE A 202 7.07 11.52 -2.09
N LYS A 203 5.73 11.50 -2.03
CA LYS A 203 4.91 12.17 -3.05
C LYS A 203 5.07 13.68 -2.94
N THR A 204 5.23 14.36 -4.08
CA THR A 204 5.32 15.83 -4.12
C THR A 204 4.13 16.50 -3.43
N SER A 205 2.92 15.98 -3.60
CA SER A 205 1.72 16.53 -2.96
C SER A 205 1.73 16.40 -1.42
N PHE A 206 2.38 15.37 -0.87
CA PHE A 206 2.55 15.23 0.58
C PHE A 206 3.55 16.25 1.12
N LEU A 207 4.70 16.41 0.44
CA LEU A 207 5.68 17.42 0.84
C LEU A 207 5.11 18.83 0.72
N ALA A 208 4.36 19.11 -0.35
CA ALA A 208 3.72 20.40 -0.55
C ALA A 208 2.72 20.74 0.57
N ALA A 209 1.84 19.80 0.93
CA ALA A 209 0.91 19.98 2.04
C ALA A 209 1.63 20.15 3.38
N ALA A 210 2.70 19.39 3.62
CA ALA A 210 3.49 19.49 4.86
C ALA A 210 4.22 20.85 4.96
N LEU A 211 4.87 21.31 3.89
CA LEU A 211 5.52 22.63 3.84
C LEU A 211 4.52 23.77 4.02
N TRP A 212 3.35 23.65 3.40
CA TRP A 212 2.27 24.64 3.54
C TRP A 212 1.77 24.77 4.98
N VAL A 213 1.69 23.67 5.72
CA VAL A 213 1.37 23.68 7.15
C VAL A 213 2.52 24.30 7.96
N GLU A 214 3.74 23.84 7.74
CA GLU A 214 4.89 24.24 8.56
C GLU A 214 5.24 25.74 8.42
N TYR A 215 5.11 26.30 7.22
CA TYR A 215 5.49 27.69 6.93
C TYR A 215 4.37 28.71 7.15
N ARG A 216 3.15 28.29 7.51
CA ARG A 216 2.09 29.22 7.92
C ARG A 216 2.27 29.60 9.38
N GLU A 217 2.39 30.90 9.66
CA GLU A 217 2.57 31.41 11.03
C GLU A 217 1.45 30.96 11.97
N GLU A 218 0.20 30.95 11.48
CA GLU A 218 -1.00 30.47 12.19
C GLU A 218 -0.92 29.00 12.66
N HIS A 219 -0.01 28.22 12.09
CA HIS A 219 0.15 26.79 12.32
C HIS A 219 1.58 26.42 12.74
N SER A 220 2.43 27.42 12.99
CA SER A 220 3.87 27.26 13.17
C SER A 220 4.28 26.34 14.33
N ASN A 221 3.35 26.00 15.23
CA ASN A 221 3.51 25.09 16.37
C ASN A 221 2.47 23.94 16.42
N THR A 222 1.64 23.77 15.40
CA THR A 222 0.64 22.69 15.38
C THR A 222 1.21 21.44 14.74
N ASN A 223 1.23 20.33 15.49
CA ASN A 223 1.57 19.04 14.92
C ASN A 223 0.47 18.58 13.95
N ILE A 224 0.90 17.97 12.85
CA ILE A 224 -0.01 17.32 11.91
C ILE A 224 -0.56 16.04 12.56
N MET A 225 -1.86 16.04 12.83
CA MET A 225 -2.57 14.96 13.50
C MET A 225 -3.96 14.77 12.89
N PHE A 226 -4.51 13.59 13.12
CA PHE A 226 -5.87 13.26 12.74
C PHE A 226 -6.50 12.38 13.81
N SER A 227 -7.79 12.56 14.09
CA SER A 227 -8.55 11.59 14.88
C SER A 227 -9.93 11.32 14.28
N LEU A 228 -10.38 10.07 14.38
CA LEU A 228 -11.72 9.65 14.04
C LEU A 228 -12.49 9.23 15.30
N ASP A 229 -13.13 10.20 15.95
CA ASP A 229 -13.72 9.96 17.28
C ASP A 229 -15.24 9.75 17.22
N PRO A 230 -15.81 8.93 18.10
CA PRO A 230 -17.25 8.75 18.19
C PRO A 230 -17.99 10.05 18.52
N LEU A 231 -19.04 10.35 17.75
CA LEU A 231 -19.98 11.45 17.96
C LEU A 231 -21.40 10.95 17.76
N GLY A 232 -22.03 10.46 18.83
CA GLY A 232 -23.38 9.90 18.77
C GLY A 232 -23.45 8.64 17.89
N SER A 233 -24.21 8.72 16.80
CA SER A 233 -24.41 7.62 15.84
C SER A 233 -23.38 7.60 14.69
N VAL A 234 -22.44 8.55 14.67
CA VAL A 234 -21.40 8.67 13.64
C VAL A 234 -20.02 8.77 14.27
N HIS A 235 -18.98 8.66 13.45
CA HIS A 235 -17.65 9.14 13.82
C HIS A 235 -17.36 10.47 13.15
N LYS A 236 -16.79 11.42 13.90
CA LYS A 236 -16.34 12.72 13.40
C LYS A 236 -14.88 12.65 12.97
N LYS A 237 -14.58 13.19 11.80
CA LYS A 237 -13.22 13.43 11.32
C LYS A 237 -12.70 14.73 11.92
N SER A 238 -11.58 14.67 12.62
CA SER A 238 -10.91 15.84 13.20
C SER A 238 -9.51 15.95 12.62
N PHE A 239 -9.26 17.03 11.87
CA PHE A 239 -7.99 17.30 11.21
C PHE A 239 -7.24 18.39 11.98
N TYR A 240 -5.95 18.19 12.22
CA TYR A 240 -5.12 19.16 12.91
C TYR A 240 -3.83 19.39 12.11
N PRO A 241 -3.55 20.62 11.64
CA PRO A 241 -4.50 21.73 11.54
C PRO A 241 -5.64 21.42 10.55
N GLU A 242 -6.80 22.09 10.67
CA GLU A 242 -8.01 21.83 9.84
C GLU A 242 -7.71 21.93 8.33
N CYS A 243 -6.74 22.75 7.95
CA CYS A 243 -6.38 23.00 6.57
C CYS A 243 -5.88 21.76 5.79
N ILE A 244 -5.45 20.69 6.47
CA ILE A 244 -5.05 19.43 5.80
C ILE A 244 -6.23 18.58 5.33
N LYS A 245 -7.46 18.89 5.76
CA LYS A 245 -8.68 18.13 5.49
C LYS A 245 -8.91 17.79 4.02
N ASP A 246 -8.66 18.75 3.14
CA ASP A 246 -8.89 18.63 1.70
C ASP A 246 -7.63 18.26 0.91
N THR A 247 -6.64 17.66 1.58
CA THR A 247 -5.37 17.25 0.95
C THR A 247 -5.26 15.74 0.85
N ASP A 248 -4.46 15.24 -0.09
CA ASP A 248 -4.08 13.82 -0.15
C ASP A 248 -3.43 13.36 1.18
N LEU A 249 -2.68 14.23 1.86
CA LEU A 249 -2.08 13.96 3.17
C LEU A 249 -3.16 13.67 4.21
N GLY A 250 -4.14 14.56 4.38
CA GLY A 250 -5.24 14.38 5.35
C GLY A 250 -6.04 13.11 5.08
N LYS A 251 -6.25 12.78 3.79
CA LYS A 251 -6.92 11.53 3.40
C LYS A 251 -6.18 10.29 3.84
N VAL A 252 -4.85 10.27 3.73
CA VAL A 252 -4.03 9.13 4.21
C VAL A 252 -4.15 8.98 5.72
N LEU A 253 -4.07 10.08 6.48
CA LEU A 253 -4.23 10.05 7.93
C LEU A 253 -5.60 9.45 8.33
N PHE A 254 -6.66 9.94 7.69
CA PHE A 254 -8.02 9.42 7.90
C PHE A 254 -8.13 7.92 7.59
N LYS A 255 -7.69 7.50 6.40
CA LYS A 255 -7.78 6.10 5.97
C LYS A 255 -7.03 5.15 6.90
N CYS A 256 -5.84 5.54 7.36
CA CYS A 256 -5.03 4.69 8.24
C CYS A 256 -5.70 4.46 9.60
N ASP A 257 -6.19 5.54 10.23
CA ASP A 257 -6.92 5.44 11.49
C ASP A 257 -8.24 4.66 11.33
N TYR A 258 -8.99 4.94 10.25
CA TYR A 258 -10.21 4.22 9.91
C TYR A 258 -9.97 2.71 9.79
N ILE A 259 -8.97 2.31 9.00
CA ILE A 259 -8.64 0.90 8.78
C ILE A 259 -8.14 0.25 10.07
N MET A 260 -7.23 0.88 10.81
CA MET A 260 -6.76 0.35 12.10
C MET A 260 -7.93 0.10 13.07
N LYS A 261 -8.92 1.00 13.14
CA LYS A 261 -10.12 0.82 13.96
C LYS A 261 -10.97 -0.36 13.49
N MET A 262 -11.12 -0.53 12.17
CA MET A 262 -11.77 -1.72 11.62
C MET A 262 -11.04 -3.02 11.98
N PHE A 263 -9.70 -3.03 11.94
CA PHE A 263 -8.90 -4.18 12.41
C PHE A 263 -9.16 -4.49 13.88
N ALA A 264 -9.14 -3.47 14.74
CA ALA A 264 -9.36 -3.63 16.17
C ALA A 264 -10.77 -4.14 16.51
N LEU A 265 -11.78 -3.74 15.73
CA LEU A 265 -13.18 -4.16 15.91
C LEU A 265 -13.56 -5.41 15.12
N ASN A 266 -12.73 -5.91 14.20
CA ASN A 266 -13.07 -6.97 13.25
C ASN A 266 -14.30 -6.68 12.39
N THR A 267 -14.52 -5.43 12.00
CA THR A 267 -15.70 -5.11 11.18
C THR A 267 -15.59 -5.75 9.80
N LYS A 268 -16.70 -6.28 9.29
CA LYS A 268 -16.80 -6.74 7.91
C LYS A 268 -16.81 -5.51 7.00
N SER A 269 -16.18 -5.62 5.82
CA SER A 269 -16.38 -4.63 4.77
C SER A 269 -17.80 -4.76 4.24
N ASN A 270 -18.57 -3.68 4.15
CA ASN A 270 -19.93 -3.73 3.59
C ASN A 270 -19.95 -4.20 2.11
N LEU A 271 -18.81 -4.16 1.40
CA LEU A 271 -18.69 -4.57 0.00
C LEU A 271 -18.21 -6.01 -0.21
N SER A 272 -17.59 -6.60 0.80
CA SER A 272 -17.08 -7.97 0.75
C SER A 272 -17.40 -8.57 2.10
N LYS A 273 -18.34 -9.52 2.15
CA LYS A 273 -18.73 -10.26 3.36
C LYS A 273 -17.53 -10.91 4.11
N SER A 274 -16.32 -10.84 3.56
CA SER A 274 -15.05 -11.22 4.16
C SER A 274 -14.64 -10.29 5.33
N PRO A 275 -14.02 -10.84 6.39
CA PRO A 275 -13.40 -10.04 7.44
C PRO A 275 -12.31 -9.11 6.88
N ILE A 276 -12.10 -7.96 7.53
CA ILE A 276 -10.98 -7.08 7.18
C ILE A 276 -9.61 -7.72 7.47
N ILE A 277 -9.52 -8.55 8.51
CA ILE A 277 -8.31 -9.31 8.79
C ILE A 277 -8.26 -10.51 7.83
N SER A 278 -7.31 -10.50 6.90
CA SER A 278 -7.16 -11.59 5.95
C SER A 278 -6.73 -12.89 6.64
N PRO A 279 -6.99 -14.07 6.03
CA PRO A 279 -6.50 -15.35 6.55
C PRO A 279 -4.97 -15.38 6.75
N ARG A 280 -4.23 -14.70 5.88
CA ARG A 280 -2.77 -14.56 5.98
C ARG A 280 -2.39 -13.78 7.24
N LEU A 281 -2.91 -12.57 7.43
CA LEU A 281 -2.60 -11.76 8.62
C LEU A 281 -3.03 -12.47 9.92
N LYS A 282 -4.16 -13.19 9.89
CA LYS A 282 -4.61 -14.03 11.00
C LYS A 282 -3.61 -15.15 11.31
N SER A 283 -3.07 -15.83 10.29
CA SER A 283 -2.05 -16.87 10.48
C SER A 283 -0.74 -16.33 11.05
N LEU A 284 -0.44 -15.05 10.83
CA LEU A 284 0.71 -14.34 11.43
C LEU A 284 0.44 -13.87 12.87
N GLY A 285 -0.75 -14.17 13.40
CA GLY A 285 -1.16 -13.89 14.78
C GLY A 285 -1.93 -12.59 14.96
N LEU A 286 -2.27 -11.86 13.89
CA LEU A 286 -3.12 -10.68 14.01
C LEU A 286 -4.56 -11.07 14.33
N LYS A 287 -5.08 -10.55 15.43
CA LYS A 287 -6.46 -10.73 15.88
C LYS A 287 -7.09 -9.37 16.21
N PRO A 288 -8.43 -9.30 16.30
CA PRO A 288 -9.14 -8.14 16.83
C PRO A 288 -8.74 -7.86 18.29
N ALA A 289 -8.93 -6.62 18.75
CA ALA A 289 -8.45 -6.20 20.07
C ALA A 289 -9.06 -7.02 21.22
N HIS A 290 -10.35 -7.30 21.17
CA HIS A 290 -11.05 -8.07 22.19
C HIS A 290 -10.61 -9.54 22.29
N GLU A 291 -10.06 -10.13 21.22
CA GLU A 291 -9.58 -11.52 21.25
C GLU A 291 -8.25 -11.66 22.03
N TYR A 292 -7.60 -10.55 22.42
CA TYR A 292 -6.44 -10.58 23.31
C TYR A 292 -6.82 -10.51 24.79
N ASP A 293 -8.08 -10.27 25.10
CA ASP A 293 -8.55 -10.26 26.48
C ASP A 293 -8.72 -11.69 27.00
N SER A 294 -7.91 -12.05 27.98
CA SER A 294 -7.99 -13.35 28.65
C SER A 294 -9.13 -13.40 29.67
N ASN A 295 -9.63 -12.24 30.10
CA ASN A 295 -10.71 -12.12 31.08
C ASN A 295 -11.99 -11.72 30.35
N LYS A 296 -12.81 -12.71 29.97
CA LYS A 296 -14.15 -12.50 29.36
C LYS A 296 -15.19 -11.84 30.29
N ASN A 297 -14.75 -11.19 31.37
CA ASN A 297 -15.63 -10.54 32.32
C ASN A 297 -16.02 -9.15 31.81
N GLU A 298 -17.30 -8.84 31.99
CA GLU A 298 -18.03 -7.73 31.40
C GLU A 298 -17.38 -6.37 31.66
N HIS A 299 -16.63 -5.84 30.70
CA HIS A 299 -16.20 -4.46 30.72
C HIS A 299 -16.51 -3.76 29.40
N GLN A 300 -17.23 -2.65 29.49
CA GLN A 300 -17.16 -1.59 28.49
C GLN A 300 -15.71 -1.14 28.42
N SER A 301 -14.99 -1.61 27.42
CA SER A 301 -13.58 -1.39 27.31
C SER A 301 -13.34 -0.26 26.30
N HIS A 302 -13.01 0.93 26.79
CA HIS A 302 -12.65 2.08 25.94
C HIS A 302 -11.14 2.04 25.66
N SER A 303 -10.76 1.86 24.40
CA SER A 303 -9.36 1.87 23.97
C SER A 303 -9.07 3.03 23.04
N ARG A 304 -7.91 3.67 23.22
CA ARG A 304 -7.39 4.67 22.28
C ARG A 304 -6.18 4.10 21.55
N PHE A 305 -6.25 4.00 20.22
CA PHE A 305 -5.12 3.55 19.41
C PHE A 305 -4.57 4.72 18.61
N TRP A 306 -3.26 4.91 18.66
CA TRP A 306 -2.56 5.99 17.99
C TRP A 306 -1.46 5.45 17.10
N LEU A 307 -1.56 5.71 15.79
CA LEU A 307 -0.45 5.49 14.86
C LEU A 307 0.57 6.63 15.04
N THR A 308 1.81 6.28 15.31
CA THR A 308 2.91 7.22 15.45
C THR A 308 4.16 6.68 14.76
N HIS A 309 5.20 7.50 14.66
CA HIS A 309 6.45 7.13 14.00
C HIS A 309 7.56 6.85 15.02
N LYS A 310 8.55 6.07 14.59
CA LYS A 310 9.77 5.78 15.33
C LYS A 310 10.97 5.84 14.38
N ASN A 311 12.15 6.14 14.92
CA ASN A 311 13.43 6.05 14.22
C ASN A 311 13.51 6.93 12.96
N ALA A 312 12.98 8.15 13.03
CA ALA A 312 13.08 9.12 11.94
C ALA A 312 14.50 9.72 11.87
N LYS A 313 15.23 9.48 10.77
CA LYS A 313 16.56 10.07 10.53
C LYS A 313 16.68 10.67 9.13
N ILE A 314 17.42 11.77 9.03
CA ILE A 314 17.87 12.34 7.76
C ILE A 314 19.37 12.07 7.65
N ILE A 315 19.80 11.48 6.53
CA ILE A 315 21.19 11.10 6.29
C ILE A 315 21.66 11.61 4.93
N LYS A 316 22.96 11.84 4.78
CA LYS A 316 23.58 12.18 3.49
C LYS A 316 23.95 10.90 2.74
N LYS A 317 23.44 10.72 1.54
CA LYS A 317 23.75 9.60 0.62
C LYS A 317 24.06 10.16 -0.76
N ASN A 318 25.19 9.75 -1.35
CA ASN A 318 25.57 10.11 -2.73
C ASN A 318 25.51 11.62 -3.04
N GLY A 319 25.93 12.46 -2.07
CA GLY A 319 25.97 13.92 -2.24
C GLY A 319 24.68 14.66 -1.88
N TYR A 320 23.57 13.97 -1.62
CA TYR A 320 22.29 14.57 -1.25
C TYR A 320 21.71 13.99 0.04
N PHE A 321 20.72 14.66 0.63
CA PHE A 321 20.06 14.24 1.86
C PHE A 321 18.83 13.38 1.57
N VAL A 322 18.60 12.38 2.41
CA VAL A 322 17.51 11.42 2.31
C VAL A 322 16.87 11.23 3.68
N VAL A 323 15.54 11.22 3.74
CA VAL A 323 14.83 10.71 4.93
C VAL A 323 14.85 9.18 4.87
N GLU A 324 15.51 8.55 5.83
CA GLU A 324 15.70 7.10 5.90
C GLU A 324 14.35 6.36 6.04
N SER A 325 14.37 5.03 6.04
CA SER A 325 13.19 4.23 6.38
C SER A 325 12.62 4.66 7.72
N ILE A 326 11.30 4.90 7.75
CA ILE A 326 10.56 5.22 8.97
C ILE A 326 9.81 3.98 9.41
N ASP A 327 9.90 3.70 10.70
CA ASP A 327 9.05 2.72 11.36
C ASP A 327 7.78 3.41 11.84
N ILE A 328 6.65 2.71 11.69
CA ILE A 328 5.36 3.16 12.25
C ILE A 328 4.99 2.18 13.34
N GLU A 329 4.55 2.72 14.47
CA GLU A 329 4.04 1.94 15.59
C GLU A 329 2.63 2.38 15.95
N VAL A 330 1.85 1.43 16.47
CA VAL A 330 0.60 1.69 17.14
C VAL A 330 0.86 1.72 18.64
N LYS A 331 0.43 2.80 19.28
CA LYS A 331 0.42 2.96 20.74
C LYS A 331 -1.00 2.85 21.27
N ALA A 332 -1.18 2.05 22.32
CA ALA A 332 -2.42 2.06 23.09
C ALA A 332 -2.32 3.14 24.17
N ARG A 333 -3.34 4.01 24.26
CA ARG A 333 -3.45 5.04 25.28
C ARG A 333 -4.75 4.89 26.07
N GLU A 334 -4.74 5.33 27.31
CA GLU A 334 -5.89 5.45 28.21
C GLU A 334 -6.07 6.92 28.60
N GLN A 335 -7.32 7.34 28.82
CA GLN A 335 -7.59 8.65 29.39
C GLN A 335 -7.53 8.56 30.92
N LYS A 336 -6.63 9.33 31.52
CA LYS A 336 -6.51 9.47 32.97
C LYS A 336 -6.69 10.93 33.36
N MET A 337 -7.44 11.16 34.42
CA MET A 337 -7.53 12.48 35.03
C MET A 337 -6.17 12.82 35.66
N ASP A 338 -5.61 13.96 35.30
CA ASP A 338 -4.41 14.48 35.94
C ASP A 338 -4.73 15.06 37.33
N ILE A 339 -3.68 15.49 38.03
CA ILE A 339 -3.80 16.09 39.37
C ILE A 339 -4.67 17.37 39.41
N ASN A 340 -4.94 17.98 38.25
CA ASN A 340 -5.72 19.21 38.12
C ASN A 340 -7.15 18.93 37.62
N GLY A 341 -7.58 17.66 37.56
CA GLY A 341 -8.91 17.30 37.09
C GLY A 341 -9.07 17.33 35.57
N LYS A 342 -7.98 17.49 34.80
CA LYS A 342 -8.01 17.50 33.33
C LYS A 342 -7.76 16.08 32.80
N LEU A 343 -8.56 15.65 31.83
CA LEU A 343 -8.31 14.37 31.15
C LEU A 343 -7.03 14.48 30.29
N THR A 344 -6.11 13.55 30.51
CA THR A 344 -4.84 13.42 29.79
C THR A 344 -4.72 12.02 29.20
N ASP A 345 -4.18 11.93 27.98
CA ASP A 345 -3.89 10.65 27.34
C ASP A 345 -2.56 10.12 27.89
N LYS A 346 -2.57 8.92 28.47
CA LYS A 346 -1.37 8.23 28.95
C LYS A 346 -1.18 6.93 28.19
N GLU A 347 0.06 6.63 27.79
CA GLU A 347 0.38 5.36 27.15
C GLU A 347 0.17 4.19 28.13
N ILE A 348 -0.52 3.15 27.67
CA ILE A 348 -0.73 1.92 28.43
C ILE A 348 0.60 1.15 28.41
N GLN A 349 1.14 0.86 29.59
CA GLN A 349 2.39 0.08 29.75
C GLN A 349 2.15 -1.35 30.24
N ASP A 350 0.92 -1.68 30.66
CA ASP A 350 0.58 -3.03 31.11
C ASP A 350 0.60 -4.01 29.94
N THR A 351 1.60 -4.90 29.94
CA THR A 351 1.78 -5.92 28.90
C THR A 351 0.67 -6.96 28.84
N ASN A 352 -0.13 -7.09 29.89
CA ASN A 352 -1.28 -8.00 29.93
C ASN A 352 -2.55 -7.37 29.35
N ASN A 353 -2.60 -6.05 29.22
CA ASN A 353 -3.75 -5.32 28.69
C ASN A 353 -4.02 -5.70 27.21
N TYR A 354 -5.28 -5.98 26.87
CA TYR A 354 -5.66 -6.41 25.52
C TYR A 354 -5.34 -5.34 24.45
N ALA A 355 -5.48 -4.06 24.78
CA ALA A 355 -5.19 -2.95 23.88
C ALA A 355 -3.68 -2.85 23.63
N TYR A 356 -2.87 -3.01 24.68
CA TYR A 356 -1.42 -3.10 24.54
C TYR A 356 -1.00 -4.26 23.62
N LYS A 357 -1.57 -5.46 23.83
CA LYS A 357 -1.29 -6.65 23.00
C LYS A 357 -1.67 -6.44 21.54
N PHE A 358 -2.84 -5.87 21.26
CA PHE A 358 -3.27 -5.52 19.90
C PHE A 358 -2.28 -4.53 19.26
N ALA A 359 -2.00 -3.42 19.95
CA ALA A 359 -1.11 -2.37 19.46
C ALA A 359 0.28 -2.94 19.13
N ARG A 360 0.86 -3.73 20.04
CA ARG A 360 2.16 -4.39 19.84
C ARG A 360 2.16 -5.34 18.64
N GLN A 361 1.11 -6.16 18.49
CA GLN A 361 1.00 -7.10 17.39
C GLN A 361 0.77 -6.40 16.04
N PHE A 362 0.00 -5.31 16.02
CA PHE A 362 -0.18 -4.48 14.84
C PHE A 362 1.14 -3.83 14.43
N THR A 363 1.88 -3.24 15.37
CA THR A 363 3.23 -2.68 15.14
C THR A 363 4.17 -3.73 14.56
N ARG A 364 4.22 -4.94 15.16
CA ARG A 364 5.09 -6.02 14.69
C ARG A 364 4.78 -6.45 13.25
N LEU A 365 3.50 -6.41 12.87
CA LEU A 365 3.05 -6.84 11.54
C LEU A 365 2.86 -5.68 10.57
N TYR A 366 3.27 -4.45 10.92
CA TYR A 366 2.98 -3.26 10.13
C TYR A 366 3.37 -3.41 8.65
N ASP A 367 4.56 -3.93 8.38
CA ASP A 367 5.05 -4.14 7.01
C ASP A 367 4.34 -5.27 6.26
N GLU A 368 3.78 -6.25 6.96
CA GLU A 368 2.94 -7.27 6.35
C GLU A 368 1.53 -6.72 6.06
N ILE A 369 1.01 -5.90 6.97
CA ILE A 369 -0.27 -5.20 6.80
C ILE A 369 -0.17 -4.24 5.61
N SER A 370 0.94 -3.50 5.46
CA SER A 370 1.11 -2.52 4.38
C SER A 370 1.21 -3.15 2.98
N LYS A 371 1.56 -4.43 2.88
CA LYS A 371 1.51 -5.21 1.62
C LYS A 371 0.07 -5.49 1.18
N GLU A 372 -0.86 -5.67 2.12
CA GLU A 372 -2.28 -5.90 1.83
C GLU A 372 -3.10 -4.62 1.82
N TYR A 373 -2.66 -3.60 2.56
CA TYR A 373 -3.29 -2.30 2.72
C TYR A 373 -2.27 -1.17 2.43
N PRO A 374 -2.05 -0.83 1.14
CA PRO A 374 -0.99 0.08 0.71
C PRO A 374 -1.03 1.47 1.34
N VAL A 375 -2.17 1.90 1.87
CA VAL A 375 -2.30 3.19 2.55
C VAL A 375 -1.37 3.32 3.77
N PHE A 376 -1.01 2.21 4.42
CA PHE A 376 0.00 2.24 5.49
C PHE A 376 1.42 2.51 4.95
N ASN A 377 1.73 2.11 3.70
CA ASN A 377 2.97 2.57 3.07
C ASN A 377 2.89 4.07 2.74
N GLU A 378 1.73 4.59 2.35
CA GLU A 378 1.56 6.04 2.15
C GLU A 378 1.73 6.82 3.45
N LEU A 379 1.32 6.26 4.59
CA LEU A 379 1.56 6.89 5.89
C LEU A 379 3.06 7.06 6.17
N LYS A 380 3.91 6.07 5.84
CA LYS A 380 5.37 6.24 5.92
C LYS A 380 5.85 7.41 5.06
N GLN A 381 5.30 7.58 3.85
CA GLN A 381 5.66 8.70 2.97
C GLN A 381 5.20 10.05 3.52
N VAL A 382 4.00 10.11 4.12
CA VAL A 382 3.50 11.29 4.84
C VAL A 382 4.42 11.65 6.00
N CYS A 383 4.85 10.69 6.82
CA CYS A 383 5.81 10.94 7.89
C CYS A 383 7.11 11.53 7.34
N LYS A 384 7.67 10.95 6.28
CA LYS A 384 8.88 11.47 5.63
C LYS A 384 8.70 12.90 5.12
N ALA A 385 7.55 13.20 4.52
CA ALA A 385 7.22 14.54 4.04
C ALA A 385 7.22 15.57 5.18
N ILE A 386 6.61 15.23 6.32
CA ILE A 386 6.54 16.09 7.51
C ILE A 386 7.94 16.31 8.09
N ILE A 387 8.72 15.24 8.24
CA ILE A 387 10.11 15.32 8.72
C ILE A 387 10.94 16.24 7.83
N LEU A 388 10.83 16.08 6.52
CA LEU A 388 11.55 16.93 5.56
C LEU A 388 11.09 18.39 5.65
N ALA A 389 9.78 18.64 5.71
CA ALA A 389 9.24 20.00 5.84
C ALA A 389 9.73 20.69 7.13
N LYS A 390 9.73 19.97 8.26
CA LYS A 390 10.29 20.47 9.52
C LYS A 390 11.78 20.76 9.42
N TYR A 391 12.55 19.85 8.81
CA TYR A 391 13.98 20.06 8.60
C TYR A 391 14.25 21.32 7.77
N ILE A 392 13.54 21.50 6.66
CA ILE A 392 13.66 22.68 5.78
C ILE A 392 13.37 23.97 6.58
N LYS A 393 12.29 23.99 7.36
CA LYS A 393 11.92 25.13 8.21
C LYS A 393 12.97 25.46 9.28
N ILE A 394 13.43 24.44 10.03
CA ILE A 394 14.42 24.62 11.11
C ILE A 394 15.74 25.15 10.57
N ASN A 395 16.18 24.63 9.43
CA ASN A 395 17.42 25.07 8.78
C ASN A 395 17.23 26.35 7.93
N LYS A 396 16.05 26.98 8.01
CA LYS A 396 15.71 28.24 7.30
C LYS A 396 15.99 28.16 5.79
N ILE A 397 15.81 26.98 5.19
CA ILE A 397 16.01 26.81 3.76
C ILE A 397 14.89 27.60 3.04
N PRO A 398 15.21 28.50 2.11
CA PRO A 398 14.22 29.25 1.35
C PRO A 398 13.30 28.33 0.56
N VAL A 399 12.00 28.59 0.65
CA VAL A 399 10.95 27.83 -0.05
C VAL A 399 10.02 28.81 -0.75
N ASP A 400 9.82 28.61 -2.04
CA ASP A 400 8.83 29.34 -2.83
C ASP A 400 7.44 28.72 -2.62
N LEU A 401 6.72 29.20 -1.60
CA LEU A 401 5.42 28.66 -1.20
C LEU A 401 4.36 28.79 -2.31
N GLU A 402 4.42 29.85 -3.12
CA GLU A 402 3.49 30.06 -4.23
C GLU A 402 3.60 28.93 -5.25
N LYS A 403 4.83 28.57 -5.64
CA LYS A 403 5.07 27.43 -6.54
C LYS A 403 4.70 26.07 -5.94
N ILE A 404 4.71 25.95 -4.61
CA ILE A 404 4.39 24.71 -3.91
C ILE A 404 2.89 24.50 -3.73
N VAL A 405 2.12 25.58 -3.54
CA VAL A 405 0.65 25.49 -3.39
C VAL A 405 0.01 24.84 -4.63
N ASP A 406 0.52 25.12 -5.82
CA ASP A 406 0.07 24.49 -7.08
C ASP A 406 0.34 22.98 -7.15
N LYS A 407 1.22 22.46 -6.30
CA LYS A 407 1.53 21.03 -6.18
C LYS A 407 0.69 20.33 -5.10
N ILE A 408 -0.07 21.08 -4.30
CA ILE A 408 -1.03 20.50 -3.38
C ILE A 408 -2.18 19.91 -4.19
N ASN A 409 -2.40 18.61 -4.03
CA ASN A 409 -3.55 17.95 -4.63
C ASN A 409 -4.78 18.16 -3.75
N TRP A 410 -5.54 19.22 -4.06
CA TRP A 410 -6.79 19.52 -3.39
C TRP A 410 -7.85 18.50 -3.77
N LYS A 411 -8.21 17.64 -2.84
CA LYS A 411 -9.32 16.73 -3.01
C LYS A 411 -10.35 16.96 -1.91
N ILE A 412 -11.39 17.70 -2.26
CA ILE A 412 -12.52 18.05 -1.40
C ILE A 412 -12.99 16.84 -0.58
N CYS A 413 -12.96 16.98 0.75
CA CYS A 413 -13.53 16.06 1.68
C CYS A 413 -15.05 16.15 1.59
N LYS A 414 -15.68 15.12 1.02
CA LYS A 414 -17.14 15.11 0.77
C LYS A 414 -17.99 15.11 2.04
N SER A 415 -17.42 14.77 3.19
CA SER A 415 -18.14 14.67 4.48
C SER A 415 -17.18 14.73 5.66
N ASP A 416 -17.59 15.40 6.73
CA ASP A 416 -16.85 15.50 8.01
C ASP A 416 -17.13 14.32 8.94
N THR A 417 -18.01 13.43 8.52
CA THR A 417 -18.40 12.26 9.29
C THR A 417 -18.31 11.00 8.45
N VAL A 418 -18.23 9.87 9.15
CA VAL A 418 -18.50 8.54 8.58
C VAL A 418 -19.44 7.80 9.50
N ASP A 419 -20.14 6.81 8.94
CA ASP A 419 -20.94 5.89 9.74
C ASP A 419 -20.07 5.25 10.83
N ILE A 420 -20.68 5.12 12.00
CA ILE A 420 -20.02 4.55 13.16
C ILE A 420 -19.50 3.15 12.87
N ILE A 421 -18.22 2.94 13.17
CA ILE A 421 -17.59 1.63 13.02
C ILE A 421 -18.06 0.79 14.21
N LYS A 422 -19.08 -0.05 14.00
CA LYS A 422 -19.61 -0.93 15.04
C LYS A 422 -19.33 -2.39 14.70
N ASN A 423 -18.90 -3.13 15.72
CA ASN A 423 -19.14 -4.56 15.77
C ASN A 423 -19.97 -4.83 17.03
N GLN A 424 -21.20 -5.32 16.86
CA GLN A 424 -21.99 -5.86 17.96
C GLN A 424 -21.78 -7.37 17.95
N LEU A 425 -21.02 -7.87 18.92
CA LEU A 425 -20.89 -9.30 19.16
C LEU A 425 -22.03 -9.70 20.10
N THR A 426 -23.03 -10.38 19.57
CA THR A 426 -24.06 -11.09 20.36
C THR A 426 -23.67 -12.56 20.35
N GLU A 427 -23.10 -13.07 21.44
CA GLU A 427 -22.91 -14.53 21.61
C GLU A 427 -24.28 -15.16 21.95
N GLN A 428 -24.68 -16.21 21.23
CA GLN A 428 -26.01 -16.81 21.32
C GLN A 428 -26.27 -17.63 22.61
N ASP A 429 -25.24 -17.91 23.42
CA ASP A 429 -25.38 -18.83 24.58
C ASP A 429 -25.34 -18.15 25.96
N SER A 430 -25.28 -16.82 26.03
CA SER A 430 -25.56 -16.06 27.25
C SER A 430 -25.90 -14.63 26.86
N TYR A 431 -26.86 -13.98 27.52
CA TYR A 431 -27.34 -12.61 27.23
C TYR A 431 -26.29 -11.49 27.46
N LYS A 432 -25.03 -11.67 27.03
CA LYS A 432 -23.94 -10.72 27.21
C LYS A 432 -23.72 -9.94 25.92
N THR A 433 -23.93 -8.63 26.00
CA THR A 433 -23.60 -7.69 24.92
C THR A 433 -22.29 -6.99 25.27
N ILE A 434 -21.23 -7.21 24.49
CA ILE A 434 -19.96 -6.47 24.64
C ILE A 434 -20.01 -5.25 23.72
N GLN A 435 -19.98 -4.05 24.29
CA GLN A 435 -19.84 -2.81 23.53
C GLN A 435 -18.39 -2.32 23.61
N ILE A 436 -17.66 -2.43 22.50
CA ILE A 436 -16.29 -1.93 22.37
C ILE A 436 -16.35 -0.57 21.70
N CYS A 437 -15.81 0.44 22.36
CA CYS A 437 -15.66 1.79 21.81
C CYS A 437 -14.16 2.05 21.56
N ILE A 438 -13.83 2.52 20.36
CA ILE A 438 -12.45 2.81 19.98
C ILE A 438 -12.34 4.27 19.55
N SER A 439 -11.42 5.00 20.17
CA SER A 439 -11.04 6.36 19.78
C SER A 439 -9.54 6.42 19.48
N GLY A 440 -9.01 7.62 19.20
CA GLY A 440 -7.60 7.81 18.83
C GLY A 440 -7.43 8.18 17.36
N GLY A 441 -6.25 7.99 16.81
CA GLY A 441 -5.89 8.68 15.58
C GLY A 441 -4.52 8.39 15.01
N VAL A 442 -4.05 9.32 14.19
CA VAL A 442 -2.66 9.39 13.73
C VAL A 442 -2.02 10.61 14.38
N ASP A 443 -0.91 10.38 15.07
CA ASP A 443 -0.12 11.39 15.77
C ASP A 443 1.31 11.35 15.22
N LEU A 444 1.59 12.26 14.29
CA LEU A 444 2.90 12.41 13.66
C LEU A 444 3.69 13.54 14.30
N SER A 445 3.39 13.88 15.55
CA SER A 445 4.24 14.78 16.32
C SER A 445 5.66 14.23 16.39
N ILE A 446 6.62 15.07 16.07
CA ILE A 446 8.05 14.74 16.14
C ILE A 446 8.52 15.33 17.46
N ILE A 447 8.69 14.46 18.46
CA ILE A 447 9.00 14.86 19.85
C ILE A 447 10.52 15.03 20.04
N ASP A 448 11.35 14.27 19.30
CA ASP A 448 12.80 14.29 19.45
C ASP A 448 13.53 14.90 18.25
N TYR A 449 13.58 16.23 18.19
CA TYR A 449 14.34 16.99 17.19
C TYR A 449 15.84 16.62 17.13
N PHE A 450 16.39 16.12 18.24
CA PHE A 450 17.81 15.78 18.37
C PHE A 450 18.25 14.59 17.49
N SER A 451 17.33 13.70 17.11
CA SER A 451 17.64 12.53 16.28
C SER A 451 17.75 12.84 14.76
N LEU A 452 17.36 14.05 14.35
CA LEU A 452 17.49 14.54 12.97
C LEU A 452 18.89 15.11 12.65
N LEU A 453 19.79 15.16 13.63
CA LEU A 453 21.01 15.97 13.59
C LEU A 453 22.31 15.16 13.78
N GLU A 454 22.33 13.86 13.54
CA GLU A 454 23.60 13.16 13.26
C GLU A 454 24.05 13.45 11.81
N LEU A 455 24.47 14.70 11.60
CA LEU A 455 25.36 15.07 10.51
C LEU A 455 26.77 14.67 10.96
N ASP A 456 27.42 13.76 10.23
CA ASP A 456 28.81 13.37 10.45
C ASP A 456 29.70 14.59 10.75
N GLY A 457 30.00 14.82 12.03
CA GLY A 457 31.10 15.63 12.51
C GLY A 457 31.02 17.16 12.39
N GLN A 458 29.92 17.77 11.91
CA GLN A 458 29.79 19.24 11.92
C GLN A 458 28.85 19.70 13.04
N CYS A 459 29.45 20.13 14.15
CA CYS A 459 28.78 20.85 15.23
C CYS A 459 27.94 22.02 14.67
N LEU A 460 26.71 22.18 15.17
CA LEU A 460 25.92 23.40 15.00
C LEU A 460 26.75 24.64 15.40
N PRO A 461 26.62 25.77 14.68
CA PRO A 461 27.12 27.06 15.13
C PRO A 461 26.62 27.35 16.55
N GLU A 462 27.52 27.73 17.46
CA GLU A 462 27.26 28.01 18.88
C GLU A 462 26.09 28.98 19.13
N GLU A 463 25.77 29.82 18.15
CA GLU A 463 24.68 30.81 18.20
C GLU A 463 23.28 30.16 18.26
N ILE A 464 23.09 28.98 17.65
CA ILE A 464 21.80 28.27 17.68
C ILE A 464 21.59 27.59 19.05
N LYS A 465 22.66 27.22 19.76
CA LYS A 465 22.55 26.62 21.10
C LYS A 465 22.11 27.62 22.18
N LYS A 466 22.23 28.92 21.94
CA LYS A 466 21.90 29.98 22.92
C LYS A 466 20.47 30.51 22.81
N THR A 467 19.72 30.14 21.78
CA THR A 467 18.33 30.62 21.55
C THR A 467 17.29 29.49 21.68
N ILE A 468 17.73 28.33 22.17
CA ILE A 468 16.91 27.21 22.69
C ILE A 468 17.09 27.21 24.20
#